data_AF-A0A9P1AR74-F1
#
_entry.id   AF-A0A9P1AR74-F1
#
_cell.length_a   1.000
_cell.length_b   1.000
_cell.length_c   1.000
_cell.angle_alpha   90.00
_cell.angle_beta   90.00
_cell.angle_gamma   90.00
#
_symmetry.space_group_name_H-M   'P 1'
#
loop_
_entity.id
_entity.type
_entity.pdbx_description
1 polymer ?
#
loop_
_entity_poly.entity_id
_entity_poly.type
_entity_poly.pdbx_seq_one_letter_code
_entity_poly.pdbx_strand_id
1 'polypeptide(L)'
;MCTFLVAPYTVFPLAAGIPIGFLSSVGVPAIFQAFALVIVGAITGMSIVGFFANRANSMTYGPYSQSIGTRVRRYLHLAINYISAFLFMIPVYCQLPSQQESVNHTLNVLPCLPEQIWSHPNYFLVSTNNLFFSW
;
A
#
# COMPACT_ATOMS: atom_id res chain seq x y z
N MET A 1 9.18 -9.94 8.42
CA MET A 1 7.93 -10.17 9.20
C MET A 1 6.71 -9.98 8.32
N CYS A 2 6.54 -8.85 7.61
CA CYS A 2 5.39 -8.62 6.71
C CYS A 2 5.21 -9.67 5.61
N THR A 3 6.31 -10.15 5.01
CA THR A 3 6.30 -11.18 3.95
C THR A 3 5.76 -12.54 4.38
N PHE A 4 5.79 -12.84 5.68
CA PHE A 4 5.19 -14.07 6.22
C PHE A 4 3.67 -13.91 6.39
N LEU A 5 3.23 -12.71 6.78
CA LEU A 5 1.81 -12.42 7.00
C LEU A 5 1.05 -12.27 5.68
N VAL A 6 1.62 -11.52 4.73
CA VAL A 6 1.06 -11.27 3.40
C VAL A 6 2.19 -11.15 2.39
N ALA A 7 2.15 -11.96 1.35
CA ALA A 7 2.97 -11.89 0.15
C ALA A 7 2.03 -11.76 -1.07
N PRO A 8 2.08 -10.66 -1.82
CA PRO A 8 1.22 -10.50 -2.99
C PRO A 8 1.80 -11.27 -4.18
N TYR A 9 1.00 -12.13 -4.78
CA TYR A 9 1.28 -12.69 -6.11
C TYR A 9 0.64 -11.78 -7.16
N THR A 10 1.45 -11.00 -7.89
CA THR A 10 0.97 -10.02 -8.88
C THR A 10 1.03 -10.57 -10.30
N VAL A 11 -0.01 -10.30 -11.09
CA VAL A 11 -0.15 -10.81 -12.46
C VAL A 11 0.13 -9.68 -13.46
N PHE A 12 1.37 -9.58 -13.92
CA PHE A 12 1.74 -8.59 -14.95
C PHE A 12 1.14 -8.96 -16.32
N PRO A 13 0.66 -8.01 -17.17
CA PRO A 13 0.67 -6.55 -17.04
C PRO A 13 -0.54 -5.96 -16.31
N LEU A 14 -1.44 -6.76 -15.75
CA LEU A 14 -2.58 -6.24 -15.01
C LEU A 14 -2.14 -5.76 -13.62
N ALA A 15 -2.73 -4.66 -13.13
CA ALA A 15 -2.61 -4.28 -11.73
C ALA A 15 -3.53 -5.18 -10.88
N ALA A 16 -3.31 -6.49 -10.94
CA ALA A 16 -4.11 -7.50 -10.26
C ALA A 16 -3.21 -8.46 -9.49
N GLY A 17 -3.77 -9.09 -8.47
CA GLY A 17 -3.01 -10.05 -7.69
C GLY A 17 -3.84 -10.86 -6.71
N ILE A 18 -3.16 -11.81 -6.09
CA ILE A 18 -3.68 -12.68 -5.04
C ILE A 18 -2.75 -12.53 -3.83
N PRO A 19 -3.23 -12.03 -2.69
CA PRO A 19 -2.42 -11.99 -1.48
C PRO A 19 -2.42 -13.40 -0.88
N ILE A 20 -1.23 -13.99 -0.83
CA ILE A 20 -0.97 -15.30 -0.21
C ILE A 20 -0.21 -15.08 1.09
N GLY A 21 -0.56 -15.80 2.15
CA GLY A 21 0.10 -15.64 3.45
C GLY A 21 -0.74 -16.16 4.60
N PHE A 22 -0.25 -15.96 5.82
CA PHE A 22 -0.97 -16.40 7.01
C PHE A 22 -2.37 -15.78 7.11
N LEU A 23 -2.55 -14.50 6.75
CA LEU A 23 -3.88 -13.88 6.77
C LEU A 23 -4.85 -14.50 5.76
N SER A 24 -4.33 -15.03 4.64
CA SER A 24 -5.16 -15.76 3.68
C SER A 24 -5.63 -17.10 4.25
N SER A 25 -4.84 -17.76 5.10
CA SER A 25 -5.23 -19.02 5.76
C SER A 25 -6.33 -18.82 6.81
N VAL A 26 -6.40 -17.63 7.40
CA VAL A 26 -7.42 -17.23 8.39
C VAL A 26 -8.71 -16.71 7.70
N GLY A 27 -8.71 -16.57 6.37
CA GLY A 27 -9.88 -16.13 5.61
C GLY A 27 -10.12 -14.62 5.60
N VAL A 28 -9.09 -13.80 5.87
CA VAL A 28 -9.20 -12.34 5.79
C VAL A 28 -9.37 -11.91 4.32
N PRO A 29 -10.30 -11.00 3.98
CA PRO A 29 -10.49 -10.56 2.60
C PRO A 29 -9.22 -9.97 1.99
N ALA A 30 -8.97 -10.26 0.72
CA ALA A 30 -7.77 -9.88 -0.02
C ALA A 30 -7.48 -8.37 0.03
N ILE A 31 -8.53 -7.55 0.02
CA ILE A 31 -8.44 -6.09 0.00
C ILE A 31 -7.80 -5.57 1.29
N PHE A 32 -8.18 -6.10 2.46
CA PHE A 32 -7.58 -5.69 3.73
C PHE A 32 -6.11 -6.08 3.81
N GLN A 33 -5.74 -7.23 3.24
CA GLN A 33 -4.35 -7.68 3.20
C GLN A 33 -3.48 -6.77 2.31
N ALA A 34 -3.98 -6.39 1.13
CA ALA A 34 -3.32 -5.45 0.23
C ALA A 34 -3.18 -4.06 0.86
N PHE A 35 -4.25 -3.59 1.53
CA PHE A 35 -4.25 -2.32 2.25
C PHE A 35 -3.21 -2.27 3.37
N ALA A 36 -3.15 -3.34 4.19
CA ALA A 36 -2.17 -3.46 5.26
C ALA A 36 -0.73 -3.43 4.73
N LEU A 37 -0.44 -4.09 3.61
CA LEU A 37 0.89 -4.08 3.00
C LEU A 37 1.34 -2.67 2.60
N VAL A 38 0.47 -1.94 1.89
CA VAL A 38 0.79 -0.59 1.40
C VAL A 38 1.00 0.37 2.57
N ILE A 39 0.13 0.30 3.59
CA ILE A 39 0.24 1.17 4.78
C ILE A 39 1.52 0.90 5.55
N VAL A 40 1.88 -0.35 5.78
CA VAL A 40 3.12 -0.67 6.49
C VAL A 40 4.33 -0.15 5.71
N GLY A 41 4.33 -0.28 4.38
CA GLY A 41 5.35 0.31 3.52
C GLY A 41 5.43 1.83 3.64
N ALA A 42 4.30 2.52 3.55
CA ALA A 42 4.22 3.98 3.64
C ALA A 42 4.67 4.48 5.03
N ILE A 43 4.18 3.89 6.12
CA ILE A 43 4.58 4.22 7.50
C ILE A 43 6.08 4.00 7.68
N THR A 44 6.64 2.93 7.13
CA THR A 44 8.08 2.66 7.20
C THR A 44 8.87 3.75 6.46
N GLY A 45 8.43 4.13 5.25
CA GLY A 45 9.01 5.24 4.50
C GLY A 45 8.98 6.55 5.28
N MET A 46 7.84 6.92 5.85
CA MET A 46 7.71 8.14 6.66
C MET A 46 8.57 8.10 7.93
N SER A 47 8.72 6.93 8.55
CA SER A 47 9.60 6.74 9.71
C SER A 47 11.07 6.97 9.36
N ILE A 48 11.51 6.50 8.18
CA ILE A 48 12.86 6.72 7.67
C ILE A 48 13.10 8.22 7.42
N VAL A 49 12.16 8.90 6.77
CA VAL A 49 12.23 10.36 6.55
C VAL A 49 12.30 11.12 7.88
N GLY A 50 11.45 10.74 8.85
CA GLY A 50 11.45 11.32 10.19
C GLY A 50 12.78 11.12 10.93
N PHE A 51 13.41 9.95 10.76
CA PHE A 51 14.73 9.65 11.30
C PHE A 51 15.84 10.51 10.68
N PHE A 52 15.85 10.65 9.34
CA PHE A 52 16.84 11.51 8.68
C PHE A 52 16.65 12.98 9.02
N ALA A 53 15.41 13.46 9.07
CA ALA A 53 15.09 14.82 9.49
C ALA A 53 15.53 15.08 10.95
N ASN A 54 15.35 14.11 11.84
CA ASN A 54 15.87 14.18 13.21
C ASN A 54 17.38 14.36 13.25
N ARG A 55 18.09 13.51 12.49
CA ARG A 55 19.55 13.47 12.50
C ARG A 55 20.15 14.73 11.88
N ALA A 56 19.63 15.17 10.74
CA ALA A 56 20.07 16.40 10.08
C ALA A 56 19.93 17.60 11.02
N ASN A 57 18.78 17.72 11.68
CA ASN A 57 18.54 18.79 12.65
C ASN A 57 19.48 18.71 13.87
N SER A 58 19.75 17.51 14.39
CA SER A 58 20.70 17.33 15.51
C SER A 58 22.14 17.69 15.13
N MET A 59 22.53 17.52 13.86
CA MET A 59 23.85 17.88 13.36
C MET A 59 23.99 19.39 13.16
N THR A 60 22.98 20.03 12.58
CA THR A 60 23.03 21.46 12.22
C THR A 60 22.91 22.36 13.45
N TYR A 61 22.06 22.00 14.41
CA TYR A 61 21.74 22.87 15.56
C TYR A 61 22.28 22.34 16.90
N GLY A 62 22.77 21.10 16.95
CA GLY A 62 23.23 20.46 18.19
C GLY A 62 22.10 19.96 19.10
N PRO A 63 22.41 19.15 20.12
CA PRO A 63 21.41 18.46 20.96
C PRO A 63 20.56 19.38 21.85
N TYR A 64 21.02 20.59 22.14
CA TYR A 64 20.39 21.52 23.08
C TYR A 64 19.73 22.75 22.44
N SER A 65 19.86 22.95 21.12
CA SER A 65 19.29 24.10 20.40
C SER A 65 17.94 23.75 19.77
N GLN A 66 17.00 23.27 20.58
CA GLN A 66 15.64 22.99 20.11
C GLN A 66 14.65 23.75 20.98
N SER A 67 14.19 24.89 20.48
CA SER A 67 13.07 25.60 21.11
C SER A 67 11.82 24.71 21.08
N ILE A 68 10.94 24.89 22.07
CA ILE A 68 9.66 24.18 22.16
C ILE A 68 8.85 24.35 20.86
N GLY A 69 8.90 25.53 20.22
CA GLY A 69 8.21 25.79 18.95
C GLY A 69 8.73 24.94 17.79
N THR A 70 10.05 24.77 17.67
CA THR A 70 10.66 23.91 16.64
C THR A 70 10.28 22.45 16.84
N ARG A 71 10.22 22.00 18.11
CA ARG A 71 9.81 20.65 18.48
C ARG A 71 8.35 20.37 18.12
N VAL A 72 7.44 21.29 18.44
CA VAL A 72 6.01 21.15 18.10
C VAL A 72 5.80 21.13 16.59
N ARG A 73 6.42 22.05 15.84
CA ARG A 73 6.30 22.12 14.37
C ARG A 73 6.75 20.81 13.71
N ARG A 74 7.77 20.17 14.26
CA ARG A 74 8.28 18.88 13.76
C ARG A 74 7.33 17.72 14.04
N TYR A 75 6.78 17.61 15.25
CA TYR A 75 5.78 16.58 15.54
C TYR A 75 4.50 16.78 14.70
N LEU A 76 4.08 18.03 14.50
CA LEU A 76 2.97 18.34 13.59
C LEU A 76 3.27 17.91 12.16
N HIS A 77 4.46 18.23 11.64
CA HIS A 77 4.84 17.82 10.30
C HIS A 77 4.86 16.29 10.17
N LEU A 78 5.39 15.57 11.17
CA LEU A 78 5.38 14.12 11.19
C LEU A 78 3.96 13.54 11.27
N ALA A 79 3.10 14.10 12.12
CA ALA A 79 1.71 13.69 12.25
C ALA A 79 0.92 13.89 10.96
N ILE A 80 1.04 15.05 10.31
CA ILE A 80 0.41 15.34 9.01
C ILE A 80 0.86 14.32 7.96
N ASN A 81 2.16 14.01 7.93
CA ASN A 81 2.74 13.04 7.01
C ASN A 81 2.21 11.60 7.22
N TYR A 82 2.08 11.16 8.47
CA TYR A 82 1.46 9.86 8.75
C TYR A 82 -0.03 9.85 8.39
N ILE A 83 -0.76 10.92 8.72
CA ILE A 83 -2.17 11.06 8.36
C ILE A 83 -2.34 11.04 6.85
N SER A 84 -1.52 11.78 6.09
CA SER A 84 -1.57 11.77 4.63
C SER A 84 -1.27 10.39 4.03
N ALA A 85 -0.36 9.62 4.64
CA ALA A 85 -0.07 8.25 4.20
C ALA A 85 -1.30 7.33 4.34
N PHE A 86 -2.13 7.53 5.38
CA PHE A 86 -3.39 6.81 5.53
C PHE A 86 -4.46 7.30 4.54
N LEU A 87 -4.63 8.62 4.40
CA LEU A 87 -5.65 9.20 3.51
C LEU A 87 -5.43 8.86 2.05
N PHE A 88 -4.19 8.73 1.60
CA PHE A 88 -3.86 8.40 0.21
C PHE A 88 -4.47 7.07 -0.26
N MET A 89 -4.64 6.09 0.64
CA MET A 89 -5.23 4.78 0.27
C MET A 89 -6.76 4.75 0.30
N ILE A 90 -7.42 5.74 0.91
CA ILE A 90 -8.90 5.81 0.95
C ILE A 90 -9.52 5.87 -0.47
N PRO A 91 -9.10 6.78 -1.38
CA PRO A 91 -9.70 6.83 -2.71
C PRO A 91 -9.47 5.55 -3.52
N VAL A 92 -8.33 4.89 -3.33
CA VAL A 92 -8.02 3.60 -3.98
C VAL A 92 -9.01 2.53 -3.54
N TYR A 93 -9.39 2.50 -2.26
CA TYR A 93 -10.40 1.57 -1.75
C TYR A 93 -11.80 1.87 -2.32
N CYS A 94 -12.15 3.15 -2.48
CA CYS A 94 -13.45 3.55 -3.05
C CYS A 94 -13.58 3.25 -4.55
N GLN A 95 -12.47 3.17 -5.28
CA GLN A 95 -12.44 2.92 -6.73
C GLN A 95 -12.32 1.43 -7.08
N LEU A 96 -12.29 0.54 -6.09
CA LEU A 96 -12.08 -0.88 -6.34
C LEU A 96 -13.32 -1.50 -7.03
N PRO A 97 -13.14 -2.18 -8.17
CA PRO A 97 -14.22 -2.89 -8.85
C PRO A 97 -14.67 -4.14 -8.06
N SER A 98 -15.89 -4.60 -8.34
CA SER A 98 -16.38 -5.85 -7.76
C SER A 98 -15.57 -7.08 -8.25
N GLN A 99 -15.63 -8.18 -7.51
CA GLN A 99 -14.93 -9.44 -7.86
C GLN A 99 -15.26 -9.91 -9.29
N GLN A 100 -16.54 -9.84 -9.68
CA GLN A 100 -17.01 -10.30 -10.98
C GLN A 100 -16.51 -9.40 -12.12
N GLU A 101 -16.56 -8.08 -11.92
CA GLU A 101 -16.01 -7.12 -12.89
C GLU A 101 -14.50 -7.28 -13.06
N SER A 102 -13.79 -7.56 -11.95
CA SER A 102 -12.35 -7.82 -11.94
C SER A 102 -11.99 -9.03 -12.81
N VAL A 103 -12.73 -10.13 -12.68
CA VAL A 103 -12.50 -11.35 -13.47
C VAL A 103 -12.84 -11.13 -14.95
N ASN A 104 -13.98 -10.51 -15.25
CA ASN A 104 -14.38 -10.21 -16.63
C ASN A 104 -13.36 -9.32 -17.33
N HIS A 105 -12.88 -8.27 -16.66
CA HIS A 105 -11.86 -7.38 -17.22
C HIS A 105 -10.52 -8.10 -17.43
N THR A 106 -10.14 -8.97 -16.48
CA THR A 106 -8.92 -9.78 -16.57
C THR A 106 -8.96 -10.71 -17.79
N LEU A 107 -10.06 -11.43 -18.01
CA LEU A 107 -10.22 -12.34 -19.15
C LEU A 107 -10.28 -11.60 -20.49
N ASN A 108 -10.80 -10.36 -20.51
CA ASN A 108 -10.78 -9.52 -21.70
C ASN A 108 -9.36 -9.09 -22.11
N VAL A 109 -8.48 -8.79 -21.14
CA VAL A 109 -7.11 -8.34 -21.41
C VAL A 109 -6.14 -9.51 -21.57
N LEU A 110 -6.27 -10.55 -20.74
CA LEU A 110 -5.47 -11.77 -20.77
C LEU A 110 -6.38 -13.02 -20.84
N PRO A 111 -6.84 -13.40 -22.05
CA PRO A 111 -7.70 -14.57 -22.23
C PRO A 111 -6.97 -15.90 -21.96
N CYS A 112 -5.63 -15.91 -21.98
CA CYS A 112 -4.80 -17.08 -21.72
C CYS A 112 -4.47 -17.30 -20.24
N LEU A 113 -5.10 -16.56 -19.32
CA LEU A 113 -4.83 -16.70 -17.90
C LEU A 113 -5.42 -18.04 -17.37
N PRO A 114 -4.62 -18.88 -16.71
CA PRO A 114 -5.11 -20.17 -16.24
C PRO A 114 -6.19 -20.02 -15.16
N GLU A 115 -7.16 -20.94 -15.17
CA GLU A 115 -8.34 -20.92 -14.31
C GLU A 115 -8.02 -20.82 -12.83
N GLN A 116 -6.91 -21.41 -12.39
CA GLN A 116 -6.51 -21.38 -10.98
C GLN A 116 -6.26 -19.95 -10.43
N ILE A 117 -5.95 -18.98 -11.31
CA ILE A 117 -5.62 -17.62 -10.89
C ILE A 117 -6.87 -16.75 -10.77
N TRP A 118 -7.74 -16.74 -11.78
CA TRP A 118 -8.93 -15.87 -11.77
C TRP A 118 -10.10 -16.47 -10.97
N SER A 119 -10.18 -17.80 -10.81
CA SER A 119 -11.20 -18.45 -9.97
C SER A 119 -10.90 -18.35 -8.47
N HIS A 120 -9.72 -17.85 -8.09
CA HIS A 120 -9.31 -17.79 -6.69
C HIS A 120 -10.18 -16.79 -5.90
N PRO A 121 -10.71 -17.16 -4.72
CA PRO A 121 -11.61 -16.29 -3.95
C PRO A 121 -10.96 -14.99 -3.47
N ASN A 122 -9.63 -14.98 -3.37
CA ASN A 122 -8.83 -13.81 -2.97
C ASN A 122 -8.24 -13.03 -4.16
N TYR A 123 -8.70 -13.30 -5.39
CA TYR A 123 -8.29 -12.51 -6.56
C TYR A 123 -8.84 -11.08 -6.45
N PHE A 124 -7.99 -10.07 -6.66
CA PHE A 124 -8.44 -8.69 -6.72
C PHE A 124 -7.75 -7.93 -7.86
N LEU A 125 -8.49 -6.98 -8.44
CA LEU A 125 -7.99 -6.09 -9.48
C LEU A 125 -8.02 -4.65 -8.94
N VAL A 126 -6.88 -3.96 -9.00
CA VAL A 126 -6.70 -2.63 -8.41
C VAL A 126 -7.27 -1.54 -9.32
N SER A 127 -7.18 -1.70 -10.63
CA SER A 127 -7.69 -0.72 -11.60
C SER A 127 -8.07 -1.39 -12.91
N THR A 128 -9.26 -1.04 -13.42
CA THR A 128 -9.74 -1.36 -14.77
C THR A 128 -9.30 -0.34 -15.82
N ASN A 129 -8.77 0.81 -15.37
CA ASN A 129 -8.20 1.82 -16.26
C ASN A 129 -6.70 1.55 -16.43
N ASN A 130 -6.31 1.36 -17.69
CA ASN A 130 -4.95 1.18 -18.22
C ASN A 130 -4.05 2.42 -18.10
N LEU A 131 -4.42 3.40 -17.25
CA LEU A 131 -3.67 4.63 -16.98
C LEU A 131 -2.28 4.39 -16.36
N PHE A 132 -2.03 3.21 -15.78
CA PHE A 132 -0.71 2.85 -15.26
C PHE A 132 0.35 2.64 -16.38
N PHE A 133 -0.08 2.40 -17.62
CA PHE A 133 0.80 2.12 -18.77
C PHE A 133 0.72 3.16 -19.90
N SER A 134 -0.09 4.21 -19.76
CA SER A 134 -0.16 5.30 -20.73
C SER A 134 0.81 6.43 -20.37
N TRP A 135 2.10 6.12 -20.35
CA TRP A 135 3.20 7.08 -20.35
C TRP A 135 4.27 6.62 -21.33
#